data_AF-A0A3B1E7A3-F1
#
_entry.id   AF-A0A3B1E7A3-F1
#
_cell.length_a   1.000
_cell.length_b   1.000
_cell.length_c   1.000
_cell.angle_alpha   90.00
_cell.angle_beta   90.00
_cell.angle_gamma   90.00
#
_symmetry.space_group_name_H-M   'P 1'
#
loop_
_entity.id
_entity.type
_entity.pdbx_description
1 polymer ?
#
loop_
_entity_poly.entity_id
_entity_poly.type
_entity_poly.pdbx_seq_one_letter_code
_entity_poly.pdbx_strand_id
1 'polypeptide(L)' 'MLARVRSSLLQGIDALPCEVEVDFDPTAIEKQLIVGLPDAAVKESLERVG' A
#
# COMPACT_ATOMS: atom_id res chain seq x y z
N MET A 1 4.75 -13.79 3.70
CA MET A 1 3.31 -14.08 3.89
C MET A 1 2.57 -13.05 3.08
N LEU A 2 1.79 -13.48 2.08
CA LEU A 2 1.11 -12.58 1.16
C LEU A 2 -0.31 -12.28 1.65
N ALA A 3 -0.58 -11.02 1.98
CA ALA A 3 -1.91 -10.49 2.23
C ALA A 3 -2.39 -9.69 1.01
N ARG A 4 -3.69 -9.79 0.70
CA ARG A 4 -4.29 -9.10 -0.44
C ARG A 4 -5.62 -8.46 -0.07
N VAL A 5 -5.77 -7.18 -0.38
CA VAL A 5 -6.95 -6.38 -0.04
C VAL A 5 -7.45 -5.67 -1.29
N ARG A 6 -8.76 -5.80 -1.56
CA ARG A 6 -9.44 -5.01 -2.59
C ARG A 6 -9.92 -3.71 -2.00
N SER A 7 -9.58 -2.61 -2.63
CA SER A 7 -9.89 -1.26 -2.16
C SER A 7 -10.23 -0.35 -3.36
N SER A 8 -10.33 0.95 -3.09
CA SER A 8 -10.50 1.98 -4.11
C SER A 8 -9.61 3.18 -3.82
N LEU A 9 -9.09 3.80 -4.89
CA LEU A 9 -8.35 5.05 -4.87
C LEU A 9 -9.28 6.18 -5.32
N LEU A 10 -9.07 7.40 -4.83
CA LEU A 10 -9.76 8.57 -5.32
C LEU A 10 -8.89 9.30 -6.35
N GLN A 11 -9.44 9.52 -7.55
CA GLN A 11 -8.86 10.40 -8.55
C GLN A 11 -9.84 11.54 -8.82
N GLY A 12 -9.58 12.71 -8.21
CA GLY A 12 -10.58 13.78 -8.17
C GLY A 12 -11.78 13.37 -7.33
N ILE A 13 -12.93 13.17 -7.97
CA ILE A 13 -14.18 12.68 -7.32
C ILE A 13 -14.48 11.23 -7.64
N ASP A 14 -13.72 10.62 -8.54
CA ASP A 14 -13.97 9.26 -9.02
C ASP A 14 -13.27 8.24 -8.12
N ALA A 15 -14.02 7.22 -7.69
CA ALA A 15 -13.49 6.07 -6.98
C ALA A 15 -13.09 4.99 -8.00
N LEU A 16 -11.79 4.73 -8.10
CA LEU A 16 -11.22 3.72 -9.00
C LEU A 16 -10.86 2.47 -8.20
N PRO A 17 -11.19 1.26 -8.67
CA PRO A 17 -10.84 0.03 -7.96
C PRO A 17 -9.31 -0.16 -7.95
N CYS A 18 -8.78 -0.65 -6.84
CA CYS A 18 -7.38 -1.04 -6.72
C CYS A 18 -7.22 -2.30 -5.88
N GLU A 19 -6.08 -2.97 -6.04
CA GLU A 19 -5.69 -4.12 -5.24
C GLU A 19 -4.37 -3.80 -4.55
N VAL A 20 -4.33 -4.04 -3.23
CA VAL A 20 -3.15 -3.85 -2.39
C VAL A 20 -2.63 -5.21 -2.00
N GLU A 21 -1.36 -5.46 -2.28
CA GLU A 21 -0.65 -6.69 -1.91
C GLU A 21 0.48 -6.34 -0.94
N VAL A 22 0.60 -7.13 0.12
CA VAL A 22 1.65 -6.99 1.12
C VAL A 22 2.31 -8.34 1.31
N ASP A 23 3.61 -8.40 1.06
CA ASP A 23 4.41 -9.55 1.48
C ASP A 23 5.15 -9.24 2.78
N PHE A 24 4.98 -10.12 3.76
CA PHE A 24 5.63 -10.03 5.07
C PHE A 24 6.65 -11.15 5.25
N ASP A 25 7.93 -10.78 5.35
CA ASP A 25 9.03 -11.69 5.70
C ASP A 25 9.48 -11.39 7.15
N PRO A 26 9.27 -12.32 8.11
CA PRO A 26 9.67 -12.11 9.51
C PRO A 26 11.19 -12.06 9.72
N THR A 27 11.99 -12.44 8.72
CA THR A 27 13.46 -12.45 8.79
C THR A 27 14.09 -11.27 8.05
N ALA A 28 13.28 -10.49 7.32
CA ALA A 28 13.75 -9.30 6.63
C ALA A 28 14.10 -8.18 7.62
N ILE A 29 15.14 -7.41 7.30
CA ILE A 29 15.52 -6.20 8.03
C ILE A 29 14.33 -5.22 7.99
N GLU A 30 13.99 -4.58 9.12
CA GLU A 30 12.85 -3.68 9.37
C GLU A 30 12.74 -2.50 8.37
N LYS A 31 12.51 -2.79 7.10
CA LYS A 31 12.39 -1.83 6.03
C LYS A 31 11.12 -2.14 5.26
N GLN A 32 10.10 -1.36 5.53
CA GLN A 32 8.90 -1.33 4.72
C GLN A 32 9.23 -0.65 3.37
N LEU A 33 8.95 -1.33 2.27
CA LEU A 33 9.18 -0.83 0.91
C LEU A 33 7.85 -0.80 0.16
N ILE A 34 7.47 0.39 -0.30
CA ILE A 34 6.30 0.57 -1.15
C ILE A 34 6.73 0.49 -2.62
N VAL A 35 6.02 -0.31 -3.40
CA VAL A 35 6.23 -0.50 -4.84
C VAL A 35 4.90 -0.32 -5.59
N GLY A 36 4.98 -0.06 -6.90
CA GLY A 36 3.81 0.15 -7.74
C GLY A 36 3.43 1.63 -7.84
N LEU A 37 2.37 2.05 -7.15
CA LEU A 37 1.80 3.39 -7.31
C LEU A 37 2.74 4.46 -6.71
N PRO A 38 3.26 5.42 -7.49
CA PRO A 38 4.20 6.43 -7.01
C PRO A 38 3.49 7.61 -6.32
N ASP A 39 2.35 7.36 -5.67
CA ASP A 39 1.50 8.40 -5.09
C ASP A 39 2.02 8.84 -3.70
N ALA A 40 2.00 10.16 -3.44
CA ALA A 40 2.49 10.71 -2.18
C ALA A 40 1.63 10.30 -0.99
N ALA A 41 0.30 10.26 -1.14
CA ALA A 41 -0.61 9.84 -0.08
C ALA A 41 -0.39 8.36 0.29
N VAL A 42 -0.03 7.52 -0.68
CA VAL A 42 0.37 6.12 -0.40
C VAL A 42 1.65 6.09 0.43
N LYS A 43 2.67 6.91 0.12
CA LYS A 43 3.90 6.98 0.93
C LYS A 43 3.65 7.47 2.35
N GLU A 44 2.84 8.52 2.52
CA GLU A 44 2.49 9.07 3.84
C GLU A 44 1.62 8.13 4.67
N SER A 45 0.87 7.23 4.04
CA SER A 45 0.02 6.27 4.76
C SER A 45 0.83 5.31 5.64
N LEU A 46 2.10 5.06 5.30
CA LEU A 46 3.01 4.23 6.08
C LEU A 46 3.18 4.76 7.51
N GLU A 47 3.36 6.08 7.65
CA GLU A 47 3.52 6.73 8.96
C GLU A 47 2.23 6.76 9.78
N ARG A 48 1.07 6.61 9.12
CA ARG A 48 -0.25 6.69 9.76
C ARG A 48 -0.78 5.34 10.25
N VAL A 49 -0.37 4.25 9.61
CA VAL A 49 -0.96 2.91 9.80
C VAL A 49 0.08 1.84 10.14
N GLY A 50 1.35 2.04 9.77
CA GLY A 50 2.42 1.03 9.81
C GLY A 50 2.91 0.62 11.19
#